data_AF-A0A127AU60-F1
#
_entry.id   AF-A0A127AU60-F1
#
_cell.length_a   1.000
_cell.length_b   1.000
_cell.length_c   1.000
_cell.angle_alpha   90.00
_cell.angle_beta   90.00
_cell.angle_gamma   90.00
#
_symmetry.space_group_name_H-M   'P 1'
#
loop_
_entity.id
_entity.type
_entity.pdbx_description
1 polymer ?
#
loop_
_entity_poly.entity_id
_entity_poly.type
_entity_poly.pdbx_seq_one_letter_code
_entity_poly.pdbx_strand_id
1 'polypeptide(L)'
;MPNLSYIGLWNNRIKTLRRNSFGSLTELRTIDLDGNIVNALDRAIIDDAVNLNTLFFDGNLCASSYFGNFLISRPTYLPMLEICFRNMRYIVDTTTESDGVYSFFDGPHP
;
A
#
# COMPACT_ATOMS: atom_id res chain seq x y z
N MET A 1 -13.08 -7.63 -9.70
CA MET A 1 -12.55 -8.72 -10.56
C MET A 1 -12.17 -9.88 -9.63
N PRO A 2 -12.92 -10.99 -9.59
CA PRO A 2 -12.78 -11.94 -8.49
C PRO A 2 -11.57 -12.88 -8.55
N ASN A 3 -10.74 -12.87 -9.60
CA ASN A 3 -9.64 -13.85 -9.76
C ASN A 3 -8.23 -13.23 -9.87
N LEU A 4 -8.07 -11.94 -9.58
CA LEU A 4 -6.77 -11.28 -9.73
C LEU A 4 -5.88 -11.60 -8.53
N SER A 5 -4.85 -12.43 -8.75
CA SER A 5 -3.95 -12.91 -7.70
C SER A 5 -2.63 -12.13 -7.60
N TYR A 6 -2.26 -11.40 -8.66
CA TYR A 6 -1.03 -10.62 -8.74
C TYR A 6 -1.31 -9.24 -9.35
N ILE A 7 -0.73 -8.20 -8.75
CA ILE A 7 -0.70 -6.84 -9.28
C ILE A 7 0.74 -6.37 -9.38
N GLY A 8 1.18 -6.02 -10.59
CA GLY A 8 2.48 -5.41 -10.85
C GLY A 8 2.34 -3.91 -11.10
N LEU A 9 2.87 -3.10 -10.20
CA LEU A 9 2.90 -1.63 -10.25
C LEU A 9 4.32 -1.07 -10.12
N TRP A 10 5.34 -1.92 -10.27
CA TRP A 10 6.75 -1.57 -10.14
C TRP A 10 7.19 -0.49 -11.13
N ASN A 11 8.21 0.30 -10.77
CA ASN A 11 8.79 1.40 -11.54
C ASN A 11 7.78 2.45 -12.03
N ASN A 12 6.81 2.78 -11.19
CA ASN A 12 5.89 3.89 -11.41
C ASN A 12 6.23 5.08 -10.49
N ARG A 13 5.31 6.04 -10.38
CA ARG A 13 5.45 7.23 -9.53
C ARG A 13 4.40 7.28 -8.43
N ILE A 14 4.00 6.12 -7.93
CA ILE A 14 2.98 6.02 -6.88
C ILE A 14 3.55 6.63 -5.60
N LYS A 15 2.81 7.59 -5.02
CA LYS A 15 3.21 8.32 -3.81
C LYS A 15 2.51 7.82 -2.55
N THR A 16 1.27 7.40 -2.72
CA THR A 16 0.37 7.04 -1.62
C THR A 16 -0.53 5.90 -2.05
N LEU A 17 -0.78 4.95 -1.15
CA LEU A 17 -1.84 3.98 -1.32
C LEU A 17 -2.83 4.17 -0.17
N ARG A 18 -4.12 4.27 -0.50
CA ARG A 18 -5.20 4.51 0.46
C ARG A 18 -5.93 3.21 0.80
N ARG A 19 -6.71 3.25 1.88
CA ARG A 19 -7.73 2.24 2.20
C ARG A 19 -8.56 1.85 0.98
N ASN A 20 -9.00 0.59 0.93
CA ASN A 20 -9.84 0.03 -0.13
C ASN A 20 -9.24 -0.02 -1.55
N SER A 21 -7.99 0.45 -1.78
CA SER A 21 -7.32 0.37 -3.09
C SER A 21 -7.35 -1.05 -3.69
N PHE A 22 -7.37 -2.08 -2.82
CA PHE A 22 -7.45 -3.49 -3.23
C PHE A 22 -8.55 -4.28 -2.50
N GLY A 23 -9.44 -3.62 -1.74
CA GLY A 23 -10.37 -4.28 -0.82
C GLY A 23 -11.41 -5.19 -1.50
N SER A 24 -11.67 -4.99 -2.80
CA SER A 24 -12.56 -5.85 -3.60
C SER A 24 -11.85 -7.05 -4.25
N LEU A 25 -10.53 -7.14 -4.13
CA LEU A 25 -9.70 -8.17 -4.76
C LEU A 25 -9.37 -9.26 -3.74
N THR A 26 -10.40 -10.03 -3.36
CA THR A 26 -10.31 -11.05 -2.33
C THR A 26 -9.31 -12.16 -2.65
N GLU A 27 -9.01 -12.42 -3.92
CA GLU A 27 -8.02 -13.43 -4.35
C GLU A 27 -6.59 -12.89 -4.50
N LEU A 28 -6.37 -11.60 -4.22
CA LEU A 28 -5.06 -10.96 -4.38
C LEU A 28 -4.06 -11.52 -3.37
N ARG A 29 -2.93 -12.04 -3.87
CA ARG A 29 -1.87 -12.67 -3.08
C ARG A 29 -0.56 -11.91 -3.14
N THR A 30 -0.34 -11.15 -4.20
CA THR A 30 0.93 -10.45 -4.40
C THR A 30 0.72 -9.07 -5.00
N ILE A 31 1.36 -8.08 -4.39
CA ILE A 31 1.47 -6.72 -4.92
C ILE A 31 2.95 -6.41 -5.07
N ASP A 32 3.32 -5.91 -6.23
CA ASP A 32 4.67 -5.44 -6.52
C ASP A 32 4.67 -3.92 -6.73
N LEU A 33 5.33 -3.20 -5.83
CA LEU A 33 5.45 -1.74 -5.78
C LEU A 33 6.90 -1.28 -5.79
N ASP A 34 7.85 -2.14 -6.16
CA ASP A 34 9.27 -1.80 -6.19
C ASP A 34 9.53 -0.58 -7.08
N GLY A 35 10.50 0.24 -6.68
CA GLY A 35 10.95 1.38 -7.48
C GLY A 35 9.89 2.48 -7.68
N ASN A 36 8.97 2.63 -6.73
CA ASN A 36 8.03 3.75 -6.69
C ASN A 36 8.54 4.86 -5.74
N ILE A 37 7.69 5.86 -5.47
CA ILE A 37 8.00 6.96 -4.54
C ILE A 37 7.02 6.98 -3.38
N VAL A 38 6.60 5.80 -2.91
CA VAL A 38 5.61 5.69 -1.85
C VAL A 38 6.20 6.21 -0.56
N ASN A 39 5.57 7.25 -0.02
CA ASN A 39 5.94 7.84 1.27
C ASN A 39 4.88 7.57 2.35
N ALA A 40 3.68 7.15 1.97
CA ALA A 40 2.59 6.85 2.89
C ALA A 40 1.78 5.64 2.42
N LEU A 41 1.49 4.75 3.36
CA LEU A 41 0.70 3.55 3.16
C LEU A 41 -0.41 3.53 4.21
N ASP A 42 -1.65 3.32 3.80
CA ASP A 42 -2.73 3.03 4.75
C ASP A 42 -2.59 1.62 5.33
N ARG A 43 -2.73 1.47 6.65
CA ARG A 43 -2.69 0.17 7.32
C ARG A 43 -3.81 -0.75 6.83
N ALA A 44 -4.95 -0.16 6.44
CA ALA A 44 -6.08 -0.90 5.92
C ALA A 44 -5.76 -1.68 4.64
N ILE A 45 -4.70 -1.35 3.90
CA ILE A 45 -4.29 -2.13 2.72
C ILE A 45 -3.81 -3.53 3.11
N ILE A 46 -3.21 -3.66 4.28
CA ILE A 46 -2.76 -4.94 4.84
C ILE A 46 -3.94 -5.67 5.48
N ASP A 47 -4.83 -4.93 6.14
CA ASP A 47 -5.98 -5.52 6.85
C ASP A 47 -7.10 -5.96 5.88
N ASP A 48 -7.38 -5.20 4.82
CA ASP A 48 -8.46 -5.43 3.86
C ASP A 48 -8.09 -6.51 2.81
N ALA A 49 -6.80 -6.61 2.45
CA ALA A 49 -6.31 -7.61 1.50
C ALA A 49 -6.04 -8.95 2.21
N VAL A 50 -7.10 -9.60 2.68
CA VAL A 50 -7.06 -10.77 3.59
C VAL A 50 -6.20 -11.95 3.10
N ASN A 51 -6.02 -12.09 1.78
CA ASN A 51 -5.22 -13.15 1.17
C ASN A 51 -3.84 -12.66 0.67
N LEU A 52 -3.52 -11.38 0.87
CA LEU A 52 -2.26 -10.80 0.46
C LEU A 52 -1.14 -11.42 1.27
N ASN A 53 -0.27 -12.14 0.57
CA ASN A 53 0.84 -12.83 1.18
C ASN A 53 2.15 -12.10 0.91
N THR A 54 2.33 -11.50 -0.26
CA THR A 54 3.62 -10.93 -0.66
C THR A 54 3.48 -9.47 -1.05
N LEU A 55 4.36 -8.63 -0.53
CA LEU A 55 4.51 -7.23 -0.91
C LEU A 55 5.97 -6.96 -1.26
N PHE A 56 6.23 -6.62 -2.52
CA PHE A 56 7.50 -6.03 -2.95
C PHE A 56 7.38 -4.51 -2.80
N PHE A 57 8.31 -3.88 -2.08
CA PHE A 57 8.20 -2.47 -1.71
C PHE A 57 9.57 -1.75 -1.65
N ASP A 58 10.60 -2.36 -2.20
CA ASP A 58 11.95 -1.82 -2.19
C ASP A 58 12.06 -0.57 -3.06
N GLY A 59 12.99 0.32 -2.72
CA GLY A 59 13.19 1.57 -3.45
C GLY A 59 12.09 2.61 -3.27
N ASN A 60 11.22 2.48 -2.26
CA ASN A 60 10.22 3.50 -1.87
C ASN A 60 10.75 4.45 -0.78
N LEU A 61 10.10 5.61 -0.60
CA LEU A 61 10.57 6.67 0.30
C LEU A 61 10.42 6.34 1.78
N CYS A 62 9.34 5.65 2.16
CA CYS A 62 9.11 5.23 3.54
C CYS A 62 9.57 3.78 3.81
N ALA A 63 10.17 3.12 2.82
CA ALA A 63 10.77 1.80 3.00
C ALA A 63 12.06 1.92 3.83
N SER A 64 12.18 1.09 4.86
CA SER A 64 13.44 0.96 5.62
C SER A 64 14.56 0.46 4.71
N SER A 65 15.82 0.83 4.93
CA SER A 65 16.94 0.26 4.13
C SER A 65 17.16 -1.24 4.36
N TYR A 66 16.47 -1.82 5.34
CA TYR A 66 16.42 -3.26 5.61
C TYR A 66 15.20 -3.93 4.98
N PHE A 67 14.36 -3.20 4.25
CA PHE A 67 13.25 -3.75 3.48
C PHE A 67 13.81 -4.64 2.37
N GLY A 68 13.21 -5.82 2.24
CA GLY A 68 13.43 -6.77 1.17
C GLY A 68 12.10 -7.49 0.91
N ASN A 69 12.11 -8.54 0.11
CA ASN A 69 10.90 -9.30 -0.22
C ASN A 69 10.36 -10.05 0.98
N PHE A 70 9.10 -9.81 1.36
CA PHE A 70 8.55 -10.39 2.58
C PHE A 70 7.12 -10.89 2.47
N LEU A 71 6.81 -11.80 3.40
CA LEU A 71 5.49 -12.40 3.54
C LEU A 71 4.67 -11.61 4.57
N ILE A 72 3.66 -10.87 4.15
CA ILE A 72 2.73 -10.13 5.03
C ILE A 72 2.15 -11.02 6.13
N SER A 73 2.04 -12.32 5.88
CA SER A 73 1.65 -13.34 6.85
C SER A 73 2.58 -13.49 8.07
N ARG A 74 3.76 -12.84 8.11
CA ARG A 74 4.60 -12.79 9.32
C ARG A 74 4.54 -11.39 9.97
N PRO A 75 4.24 -11.30 11.28
CA PRO A 75 4.07 -10.02 11.98
C PRO A 75 5.35 -9.19 12.09
N THR A 76 6.50 -9.75 11.71
CA THR A 76 7.82 -9.11 11.78
C THR A 76 7.95 -7.86 10.91
N TYR A 77 7.04 -7.63 9.95
CA TYR A 77 7.15 -6.54 8.95
C TYR A 77 6.37 -5.28 9.29
N LEU A 78 5.39 -5.35 10.20
CA LEU A 78 4.63 -4.16 10.62
C LEU A 78 5.52 -3.03 11.16
N PRO A 79 6.57 -3.30 11.97
CA PRO A 79 7.49 -2.24 12.41
C PRO A 79 8.25 -1.59 11.25
N MET A 80 8.49 -2.32 10.16
CA MET A 80 9.24 -1.83 9.01
C MET A 80 8.40 -0.89 8.14
N LEU A 81 7.07 -1.03 8.18
CA LEU A 81 6.10 -0.13 7.52
C LEU A 81 5.61 0.98 8.44
N GLU A 82 6.05 1.03 9.70
CA GLU A 82 5.53 1.98 10.69
C GLU A 82 5.75 3.45 10.27
N ILE A 83 6.87 3.75 9.60
CA ILE A 83 7.12 5.07 9.03
C ILE A 83 6.06 5.41 7.97
N CYS A 84 5.73 4.48 7.08
CA CYS A 84 4.70 4.65 6.07
C CYS A 84 3.32 4.92 6.70
N PHE A 85 2.95 4.17 7.75
CA PHE A 85 1.67 4.37 8.45
C PHE A 85 1.60 5.72 9.17
N ARG A 86 2.68 6.14 9.82
CA ARG A 86 2.77 7.44 10.48
C ARG A 86 2.62 8.59 9.48
N ASN A 87 3.27 8.49 8.32
CA ASN A 87 3.13 9.47 7.26
C ASN A 87 1.70 9.53 6.73
N MET A 88 1.04 8.39 6.57
CA MET A 88 -0.38 8.35 6.16
C MET A 88 -1.29 9.02 7.19
N ARG A 89 -1.09 8.72 8.48
CA ARG A 89 -1.83 9.38 9.56
C ARG A 89 -1.64 10.90 9.54
N TYR A 90 -0.41 11.37 9.37
CA TYR A 90 -0.13 12.81 9.26
C TYR A 90 -0.84 13.44 8.07
N ILE A 91 -0.86 12.77 6.90
CA ILE A 91 -1.61 13.25 5.73
C ILE A 91 -3.10 13.35 6.08
N VAL A 92 -3.72 12.30 6.59
CA VAL A 92 -5.17 12.31 6.92
C VAL A 92 -5.51 13.39 7.95
N ASP A 93 -4.69 13.56 8.99
CA ASP A 93 -4.88 14.56 10.04
C ASP A 93 -4.70 16.00 9.53
N THR A 94 -3.93 16.21 8.46
CA THR A 94 -3.66 17.54 7.88
C THR A 94 -4.52 17.87 6.66
N THR A 95 -5.09 16.86 5.98
CA THR A 95 -5.92 17.03 4.79
C THR A 95 -7.40 16.88 5.10
N THR A 96 -7.94 17.50 6.15
CA THR A 96 -9.39 17.53 6.35
C THR A 96 -10.06 18.15 5.11
N GLU A 97 -10.59 17.25 4.27
CA GLU A 97 -11.53 17.36 3.16
C GLU A 97 -11.21 18.08 1.83
N SER A 98 -10.03 18.68 1.58
CA SER A 98 -9.89 19.47 0.31
C SER A 98 -8.77 19.12 -0.67
N ASP A 99 -7.72 18.38 -0.29
CA ASP A 99 -6.58 18.22 -1.19
C ASP A 99 -6.54 16.85 -1.88
N GLY A 100 -6.91 16.88 -3.16
CA GLY A 100 -6.81 15.78 -4.11
C GLY A 100 -5.38 15.28 -4.30
N VAL A 101 -4.88 14.50 -3.34
CA VAL A 101 -3.69 13.69 -3.53
C VAL A 101 -4.10 12.51 -4.42
N TYR A 102 -3.61 12.53 -5.66
CA TYR A 102 -3.83 11.49 -6.67
C TYR A 102 -3.66 10.09 -6.09
N SER A 103 -4.78 9.42 -5.80
CA SER A 103 -4.79 7.98 -5.59
C SER A 103 -5.05 7.31 -6.94
N PHE A 104 -4.46 6.15 -7.15
CA PHE A 104 -4.64 5.38 -8.38
C PHE A 104 -6.05 4.74 -8.47
N PHE A 105 -6.83 4.80 -7.38
CA PHE A 105 -8.08 4.04 -7.21
C PHE A 105 -9.25 4.82 -6.59
N ASP A 106 -9.23 6.17 -6.52
CA ASP A 106 -10.43 6.97 -6.20
C ASP A 106 -11.40 6.93 -7.40
N GLY A 107 -11.95 5.74 -7.66
CA GLY A 107 -13.14 5.55 -8.47
C GLY A 107 -14.38 5.70 -7.59
N PRO A 108 -15.52 6.16 -8.15
CA PRO A 108 -16.72 6.38 -7.38
C PRO A 108 -17.23 5.06 -6.80
N HIS A 109 -17.40 5.00 -5.48
CA HIS A 109 -18.14 3.91 -4.85
C HIS A 109 -19.65 4.20 -4.98
N PRO A 110 -20.47 3.17 -5.27
CA PRO A 110 -21.92 3.30 -5.43
C PRO A 110 -22.65 3.74 -4.16
#